data_AF-A0A969N6S1-F1
#
_entry.id   AF-A0A969N6S1-F1
#
_cell.length_a   1.000
_cell.length_b   1.000
_cell.length_c   1.000
_cell.angle_alpha   90.00
_cell.angle_beta   90.00
_cell.angle_gamma   90.00
#
_symmetry.space_group_name_H-M   'P 1'
#
loop_
_entity.id
_entity.type
_entity.pdbx_description
1 polymer ?
#
loop_
_entity_poly.entity_id
_entity_poly.type
_entity_poly.pdbx_seq_one_letter_code
_entity_poly.pdbx_strand_id
1 'polypeptide(L)'
;MEPLPLSFAVLLNYLYVAVQQIADPRQPSNATRYKLGNVIVGAFSVFFMQCESFLEHQRQMQSRRGKDNAQSLFGIAQIPSSAQIRNLLDEVAAVGLFEVFFQVYAALMRGGYLQAFQQWNGHLLVALDGTESFKSQKIHCECCSSRTHKMATSLTFIRRSCL
;
A
#
# COMPACT_ATOMS: atom_id res chain seq x y z
N MET A 1 3.22 -31.52 -8.56
CA MET A 1 4.08 -30.34 -8.73
C MET A 1 4.05 -29.63 -7.40
N GLU A 2 5.12 -29.76 -6.60
CA GLU A 2 5.23 -29.08 -5.31
C GLU A 2 5.03 -27.56 -5.52
N PRO A 3 4.14 -26.91 -4.76
CA PRO A 3 3.95 -25.47 -4.90
C PRO A 3 5.27 -24.76 -4.61
N LEU A 4 5.69 -23.87 -5.51
CA LEU A 4 6.89 -23.07 -5.31
C LEU A 4 6.76 -22.35 -3.95
N PRO A 5 7.77 -22.44 -3.05
CA PRO A 5 7.67 -21.81 -1.74
C PRO A 5 7.45 -20.30 -1.91
N LEU A 6 6.48 -19.79 -1.16
CA LEU A 6 6.19 -18.37 -1.13
C LEU A 6 7.45 -17.61 -0.70
N SER A 7 7.85 -16.65 -1.53
CA SER A 7 9.02 -15.81 -1.29
C SER A 7 8.71 -14.36 -1.60
N PHE A 8 9.53 -13.45 -1.07
CA PHE A 8 9.39 -12.02 -1.36
C PHE A 8 9.38 -11.73 -2.86
N ALA A 9 10.24 -12.38 -3.64
CA ALA A 9 10.31 -12.20 -5.09
C ALA A 9 9.01 -12.63 -5.80
N VAL A 10 8.39 -13.73 -5.38
CA VAL A 10 7.10 -14.20 -5.92
C VAL A 10 6.00 -13.19 -5.63
N LEU A 11 5.92 -12.70 -4.39
CA LEU A 11 4.90 -11.73 -3.98
C LEU A 11 5.10 -10.38 -4.70
N LEU A 12 6.35 -9.93 -4.82
CA LEU A 12 6.69 -8.70 -5.54
C LEU A 12 6.35 -8.81 -7.04
N ASN A 13 6.48 -10.00 -7.63
CA ASN A 13 6.10 -10.24 -9.02
C ASN A 13 4.59 -10.03 -9.26
N TYR A 14 3.72 -10.38 -8.31
CA TYR A 14 2.28 -10.07 -8.42
C TYR A 14 2.03 -8.56 -8.55
N LEU A 15 2.77 -7.76 -7.76
CA LEU A 15 2.71 -6.30 -7.88
C LEU A 15 3.21 -5.82 -9.23
N TYR A 16 4.35 -6.31 -9.72
CA TYR A 16 4.87 -5.91 -11.04
C TYR A 16 3.90 -6.21 -12.18
N VAL A 17 3.31 -7.40 -12.17
CA VAL A 17 2.33 -7.81 -13.20
C VAL A 17 1.12 -6.90 -13.18
N ALA A 18 0.55 -6.62 -12.00
CA ALA A 18 -0.60 -5.72 -11.88
C ALA A 18 -0.28 -4.29 -12.36
N VAL A 19 0.89 -3.78 -11.96
CA VAL A 19 1.34 -2.43 -12.32
C VAL A 19 1.57 -2.28 -13.83
N GLN A 20 1.99 -3.34 -14.54
CA GLN A 20 2.11 -3.32 -16.00
C GLN A 20 0.78 -3.20 -16.74
N GLN A 21 -0.34 -3.58 -16.11
CA GLN A 21 -1.68 -3.46 -16.68
C GLN A 21 -2.30 -2.07 -16.46
N ILE A 22 -1.67 -1.22 -15.63
CA ILE A 22 -2.15 0.13 -15.38
C ILE A 22 -1.79 1.01 -16.56
N ALA A 23 -2.82 1.59 -17.20
CA ALA A 23 -2.63 2.57 -18.25
C ALA A 23 -1.91 3.82 -17.72
N ASP A 24 -0.93 4.32 -18.46
CA ASP A 24 -0.23 5.55 -18.10
C ASP A 24 -1.12 6.76 -18.38
N PRO A 25 -1.57 7.52 -17.36
CA PRO A 25 -2.47 8.66 -17.58
C PRO A 25 -1.73 9.85 -18.22
N ARG A 26 -0.40 9.83 -18.25
CA ARG A 26 0.43 10.94 -18.73
C ARG A 26 0.46 11.02 -20.25
N GLN A 27 0.46 12.25 -20.75
CA GLN A 27 0.80 12.53 -22.14
C GLN A 27 2.32 12.42 -22.38
N PRO A 28 2.76 12.02 -23.60
CA PRO A 28 4.18 11.97 -23.94
C PRO A 28 4.89 13.30 -23.69
N SER A 29 5.83 13.32 -22.73
CA SER A 29 6.53 14.54 -22.30
C SER A 29 7.75 14.18 -21.44
N ASN A 30 8.51 15.18 -20.96
CA ASN A 30 9.58 14.94 -19.99
C ASN A 30 9.10 14.24 -18.71
N ALA A 31 7.80 14.32 -18.39
CA ALA A 31 7.22 13.62 -17.25
C ALA A 31 7.26 12.09 -17.40
N THR A 32 7.36 11.54 -18.63
CA THR A 32 7.43 10.10 -18.91
C THR A 32 8.84 9.52 -18.88
N ARG A 33 9.86 10.33 -18.51
CA ARG A 33 11.25 9.87 -18.32
C ARG A 33 11.34 8.64 -17.41
N TYR A 34 10.49 8.57 -16.38
CA TYR A 34 10.37 7.41 -15.51
C TYR A 34 9.16 6.58 -15.92
N LYS A 35 9.39 5.28 -16.18
CA LYS A 35 8.31 4.31 -16.40
C LYS A 35 7.36 4.32 -15.22
N LEU A 36 6.05 4.40 -15.48
CA LEU A 36 5.01 4.44 -14.45
C LEU A 36 5.20 3.34 -13.40
N GLY A 37 5.48 2.12 -13.84
CA GLY A 37 5.65 1.02 -12.90
C GLY A 37 6.83 1.16 -11.94
N ASN A 38 7.92 1.79 -12.37
CA ASN A 38 9.03 2.07 -11.46
C ASN A 38 8.66 3.12 -10.42
N VAL A 39 7.79 4.06 -10.76
CA VAL A 39 7.29 5.08 -9.84
C VAL A 39 6.40 4.43 -8.77
N ILE A 40 5.45 3.57 -9.19
CA ILE A 40 4.54 2.88 -8.28
C ILE A 40 5.30 1.95 -7.34
N VAL A 41 6.22 1.14 -7.87
CA VAL A 41 7.04 0.24 -7.05
C VAL A 41 7.99 1.03 -6.13
N GLY A 42 8.48 2.19 -6.58
CA GLY A 42 9.26 3.11 -5.74
C GLY A 42 8.47 3.63 -4.56
N ALA A 43 7.23 4.05 -4.78
CA ALA A 43 6.35 4.45 -3.70
C ALA A 43 6.03 3.31 -2.73
N PHE A 44 5.78 2.12 -3.26
CA PHE A 44 5.55 0.92 -2.44
C PHE A 44 6.76 0.56 -1.59
N SER A 45 7.98 0.77 -2.09
CA SER A 45 9.21 0.45 -1.37
C SER A 45 9.38 1.24 -0.07
N VAL A 46 8.71 2.40 0.08
CA VAL A 46 8.73 3.22 1.30
C VAL A 46 8.22 2.45 2.51
N PHE A 47 7.25 1.54 2.34
CA PHE A 47 6.71 0.72 3.43
C PHE A 47 7.72 -0.27 4.02
N PHE A 48 8.83 -0.53 3.31
CA PHE A 48 9.89 -1.45 3.75
C PHE A 48 11.11 -0.70 4.30
N MET A 49 11.05 0.64 4.38
CA MET A 49 12.18 1.47 4.73
C MET A 49 11.85 2.35 5.94
N GLN A 50 12.60 2.16 7.02
CA GLN A 50 12.45 2.94 8.24
C GLN A 50 13.25 4.24 8.16
N CYS A 51 12.87 5.16 7.28
CA CYS A 51 13.54 6.45 7.15
C CYS A 51 12.55 7.59 6.85
N GLU A 52 12.73 8.72 7.54
CA GLU A 52 11.90 9.92 7.39
C GLU A 52 11.96 10.51 5.97
N SER A 53 13.10 10.35 5.28
CA SER A 53 13.26 10.76 3.88
C SER A 53 13.73 9.59 3.04
N PHE A 54 12.78 9.05 2.25
CA PHE A 54 13.01 7.96 1.32
C PHE A 54 14.21 8.23 0.40
N LEU A 55 14.26 9.39 -0.25
CA LEU A 55 15.33 9.72 -1.21
C LEU A 55 16.67 9.93 -0.54
N GLU A 56 16.68 10.57 0.63
CA GLU A 56 17.93 10.82 1.35
C GLU A 56 18.54 9.51 1.84
N HIS A 57 17.71 8.57 2.31
CA HIS A 57 18.16 7.24 2.69
C HIS A 57 18.81 6.50 1.51
N GLN A 58 18.21 6.52 0.31
CA GLN A 58 18.81 5.88 -0.87
C GLN A 58 20.13 6.53 -1.27
N ARG A 59 20.22 7.88 -1.24
CA ARG A 59 21.47 8.61 -1.51
C ARG A 59 22.59 8.25 -0.54
N GLN A 60 22.28 8.18 0.76
CA GLN A 60 23.27 7.82 1.78
C GLN A 60 23.73 6.36 1.64
N MET A 61 22.82 5.43 1.36
CA MET A 61 23.16 4.03 1.09
C MET A 61 24.04 3.90 -0.15
N GLN A 62 23.69 4.59 -1.24
CA GLN A 62 24.49 4.61 -2.46
C GLN A 62 25.89 5.17 -2.22
N SER A 63 26.01 6.27 -1.47
CA SER A 63 27.30 6.89 -1.12
C SER A 63 28.16 5.98 -0.24
N ARG A 64 27.58 5.32 0.76
CA ARG A 64 28.31 4.51 1.74
C ARG A 64 28.61 3.08 1.26
N ARG A 65 27.75 2.50 0.41
CA ARG A 65 27.78 1.07 0.06
C ARG A 65 27.75 0.79 -1.43
N GLY A 66 27.64 1.81 -2.29
CA GLY A 66 27.63 1.67 -3.75
C GLY A 66 26.37 1.03 -4.34
N LYS A 67 25.42 0.62 -3.49
CA LYS A 67 24.09 0.09 -3.85
C LYS A 67 23.07 0.53 -2.83
N ASP A 68 21.86 0.78 -3.29
CA ASP A 68 20.73 1.17 -2.45
C ASP A 68 19.62 0.09 -2.42
N ASN A 69 18.68 0.22 -1.48
CA ASN A 69 17.64 -0.80 -1.26
C ASN A 69 16.58 -0.78 -2.37
N ALA A 70 16.32 0.38 -2.97
CA ALA A 70 15.37 0.49 -4.08
C ALA A 70 15.90 -0.26 -5.32
N GLN A 71 17.20 -0.18 -5.58
CA GLN A 71 17.84 -0.89 -6.68
C GLN A 71 17.94 -2.40 -6.40
N SER A 72 18.40 -2.77 -5.19
CA SER A 72 18.70 -4.17 -4.87
C SER A 72 17.47 -5.04 -4.55
N LEU A 73 16.47 -4.49 -3.86
CA LEU A 73 15.26 -5.24 -3.48
C LEU A 73 14.11 -5.05 -4.47
N PHE A 74 14.03 -3.89 -5.11
CA PHE A 74 12.90 -3.49 -5.96
C PHE A 74 13.31 -3.18 -7.41
N GLY A 75 14.55 -3.49 -7.82
CA GLY A 75 14.99 -3.35 -9.21
C GLY A 75 14.86 -1.94 -9.81
N ILE A 76 14.74 -0.90 -8.98
CA ILE A 76 14.46 0.46 -9.44
C ILE A 76 15.77 1.12 -9.87
N ALA A 77 15.96 1.29 -11.18
CA ALA A 77 17.20 1.85 -11.72
C ALA A 77 17.33 3.37 -11.50
N GLN A 78 16.22 4.11 -11.49
CA GLN A 78 16.21 5.55 -11.21
C GLN A 78 14.98 5.91 -10.39
N ILE A 79 15.21 6.65 -9.30
CA ILE A 79 14.18 7.02 -8.35
C ILE A 79 13.76 8.48 -8.62
N PRO A 80 12.49 8.73 -8.98
CA PRO A 80 11.98 10.08 -9.15
C PRO A 80 11.90 10.82 -7.80
N SER A 81 11.73 12.15 -7.86
CA SER A 81 11.56 12.94 -6.63
C SER A 81 10.27 12.56 -5.88
N SER A 82 10.20 12.77 -4.57
CA SER A 82 9.00 12.45 -3.77
C SER A 82 7.78 13.28 -4.19
N ALA A 83 7.98 14.51 -4.69
CA ALA A 83 6.93 15.32 -5.28
C ALA A 83 6.43 14.71 -6.59
N GLN A 84 7.34 14.25 -7.45
CA GLN A 84 6.98 13.62 -8.71
C GLN A 84 6.27 12.27 -8.51
N ILE A 85 6.66 11.50 -7.49
CA ILE A 85 5.95 10.27 -7.11
C ILE A 85 4.50 10.61 -6.73
N ARG A 86 4.29 11.57 -5.83
CA ARG A 86 2.94 11.95 -5.36
C ARG A 86 2.04 12.43 -6.49
N ASN A 87 2.50 13.43 -7.25
CA ASN A 87 1.73 13.98 -8.36
C ASN A 87 1.25 12.91 -9.35
N LEU A 88 2.09 11.91 -9.61
CA LEU A 88 1.77 10.84 -10.54
C LEU A 88 0.84 9.79 -9.93
N LEU A 89 1.00 9.45 -8.63
CA LEU A 89 0.12 8.50 -7.96
C LEU A 89 -1.29 9.05 -7.76
N ASP A 90 -1.43 10.36 -7.57
CA ASP A 90 -2.73 11.02 -7.44
C ASP A 90 -3.61 10.83 -8.69
N GLU A 91 -2.98 10.60 -9.86
CA GLU A 91 -3.67 10.34 -11.13
C GLU A 91 -3.96 8.85 -11.39
N VAL A 92 -3.41 7.94 -10.57
CA VAL A 92 -3.55 6.49 -10.77
C VAL A 92 -4.68 5.94 -9.88
N ALA A 93 -5.71 5.38 -10.50
CA ALA A 93 -6.78 4.71 -9.77
C ALA A 93 -6.27 3.45 -9.05
N ALA A 94 -6.50 3.38 -7.74
CA ALA A 94 -6.06 2.25 -6.90
C ALA A 94 -6.71 0.90 -7.28
N VAL A 95 -7.83 0.92 -8.02
CA VAL A 95 -8.56 -0.29 -8.45
C VAL A 95 -7.68 -1.29 -9.19
N GLY A 96 -6.68 -0.81 -9.96
CA GLY A 96 -5.74 -1.67 -10.69
C GLY A 96 -4.82 -2.49 -9.76
N LEU A 97 -4.72 -2.14 -8.48
CA LEU A 97 -3.88 -2.81 -7.50
C LEU A 97 -4.65 -3.81 -6.61
N PHE A 98 -5.99 -3.79 -6.64
CA PHE A 98 -6.81 -4.64 -5.75
C PHE A 98 -6.58 -6.12 -6.03
N GLU A 99 -6.34 -6.49 -7.29
CA GLU A 99 -6.04 -7.87 -7.69
C GLU A 99 -4.80 -8.43 -6.98
N VAL A 100 -3.80 -7.59 -6.68
CA VAL A 100 -2.57 -8.02 -5.99
C VAL A 100 -2.91 -8.62 -4.63
N PHE A 101 -3.85 -8.02 -3.90
CA PHE A 101 -4.30 -8.54 -2.60
C PHE A 101 -4.90 -9.95 -2.75
N PHE A 102 -5.78 -10.16 -3.73
CA PHE A 102 -6.41 -11.46 -3.94
C PHE A 102 -5.41 -12.52 -4.39
N GLN A 103 -4.42 -12.16 -5.21
CA GLN A 103 -3.34 -13.07 -5.60
C GLN A 103 -2.48 -13.50 -4.41
N VAL A 104 -2.09 -12.55 -3.56
CA VAL A 104 -1.36 -12.82 -2.32
C VAL A 104 -2.18 -13.73 -1.40
N TYR A 105 -3.45 -13.39 -1.17
CA TYR A 105 -4.35 -14.16 -0.33
C TYR A 105 -4.54 -15.61 -0.85
N ALA A 106 -4.77 -15.77 -2.15
CA ALA A 106 -4.90 -17.09 -2.77
C ALA A 106 -3.61 -17.91 -2.69
N ALA A 107 -2.44 -17.27 -2.85
CA ALA A 107 -1.15 -17.94 -2.66
C ALA A 107 -0.96 -18.41 -1.22
N LEU A 108 -1.30 -17.58 -0.23
CA LEU A 108 -1.23 -17.93 1.19
C LEU A 108 -2.19 -19.07 1.55
N MET A 109 -3.42 -19.04 1.03
CA MET A 109 -4.39 -20.12 1.22
C MET A 109 -3.90 -21.45 0.63
N ARG A 110 -3.48 -21.46 -0.64
CA ARG A 110 -3.01 -22.68 -1.32
C ARG A 110 -1.76 -23.27 -0.66
N GLY A 111 -0.88 -22.41 -0.13
CA GLY A 111 0.30 -22.84 0.59
C GLY A 111 0.03 -23.30 2.04
N GLY A 112 -1.22 -23.26 2.51
CA GLY A 112 -1.59 -23.64 3.88
C GLY A 112 -1.17 -22.64 4.96
N TYR A 113 -0.55 -21.52 4.59
CA TYR A 113 -0.03 -20.52 5.54
C TYR A 113 -1.12 -19.89 6.42
N LEU A 114 -2.37 -19.85 5.94
CA LEU A 114 -3.49 -19.30 6.69
C LEU A 114 -4.11 -20.27 7.69
N GLN A 115 -3.78 -21.57 7.63
CA GLN A 115 -4.39 -22.59 8.51
C GLN A 115 -4.16 -22.30 9.99
N ALA A 116 -2.96 -21.79 10.34
CA ALA A 116 -2.63 -21.41 11.71
C ALA A 116 -3.47 -20.22 12.26
N PHE A 117 -4.14 -19.48 11.37
CA PHE A 117 -4.97 -18.32 11.70
C PHE A 117 -6.47 -18.61 11.58
N GLN A 118 -6.84 -19.82 11.16
CA GLN A 118 -8.23 -20.27 11.13
C GLN A 118 -8.67 -20.63 12.55
N GLN A 119 -9.77 -20.03 12.97
CA GLN A 119 -10.47 -20.32 14.21
C GLN A 119 -11.90 -20.75 13.87
N TRP A 120 -12.70 -21.08 14.90
CA TRP A 120 -14.13 -21.42 14.87
C TRP A 120 -14.77 -21.59 13.47
N ASN A 121 -15.09 -22.84 13.11
CA ASN A 121 -15.69 -23.21 11.82
C ASN A 121 -14.85 -22.83 10.57
N GLY A 122 -13.54 -22.66 10.71
CA GLY A 122 -12.64 -22.37 9.58
C GLY A 122 -12.58 -20.90 9.18
N HIS A 123 -13.09 -19.99 10.03
CA HIS A 123 -13.05 -18.55 9.81
C HIS A 123 -11.67 -17.98 10.17
N LEU A 124 -11.15 -17.03 9.39
CA LEU A 124 -9.91 -16.34 9.72
C LEU A 124 -10.15 -15.24 10.76
N LEU A 125 -9.32 -15.22 11.81
CA LEU A 125 -9.29 -14.09 12.73
C LEU A 125 -8.51 -12.93 12.11
N VAL A 126 -9.21 -11.82 11.85
CA VAL A 126 -8.61 -10.58 11.37
C VAL A 126 -8.61 -9.58 12.52
N ALA A 127 -7.42 -9.23 13.01
CA ALA A 127 -7.27 -8.12 13.94
C ALA A 127 -7.43 -6.80 13.17
N LEU A 128 -8.54 -6.12 13.41
CA LEU A 128 -8.79 -4.79 12.88
C LEU A 128 -8.42 -3.78 13.97
N ASP A 129 -7.28 -3.12 13.83
CA ASP A 129 -6.96 -1.95 14.65
C ASP A 129 -7.76 -0.75 14.12
N GLY A 130 -8.80 -0.38 14.87
CA GLY A 130 -9.67 0.73 14.51
C GLY A 130 -9.07 2.06 14.95
N THR A 131 -8.35 2.73 14.05
CA THR A 131 -7.89 4.10 14.32
C THR A 131 -9.05 5.09 14.13
N GLU A 132 -9.49 5.76 15.20
CA GLU A 132 -10.49 6.82 15.12
C GLU A 132 -9.87 8.08 14.48
N SER A 133 -10.31 8.44 13.27
CA SER A 133 -9.67 9.53 12.51
C SER A 133 -10.12 10.93 12.91
N PHE A 134 -11.39 11.10 13.33
CA PHE A 134 -11.94 12.40 13.73
C PHE A 134 -13.22 12.24 14.56
N LYS A 135 -13.24 12.93 15.71
CA LYS A 135 -14.35 12.95 16.68
C LYS A 135 -14.83 14.38 16.91
N SER A 136 -16.14 14.63 16.81
CA SER A 136 -16.72 15.94 17.13
C SER A 136 -18.11 15.83 17.73
N GLN A 137 -18.47 16.77 18.61
CA GLN A 137 -19.84 16.92 19.12
C GLN A 137 -20.66 17.92 18.28
N LYS A 138 -20.02 18.66 17.37
CA LYS A 138 -20.63 19.77 16.61
C LYS A 138 -20.59 19.53 15.10
N ILE A 139 -19.47 19.02 14.60
CA ILE A 139 -19.22 18.84 13.17
C ILE A 139 -19.65 17.43 12.78
N HIS A 140 -20.59 17.33 11.82
CA HIS A 140 -21.09 16.07 11.30
C HIS A 140 -21.33 16.14 9.78
N CYS A 141 -21.32 14.98 9.12
CA CYS A 141 -21.76 14.79 7.74
C CYS A 141 -22.55 13.47 7.63
N GLU A 142 -23.13 13.19 6.46
CA GLU A 142 -23.94 11.98 6.23
C GLU A 142 -23.17 10.66 6.45
N CYS A 143 -21.85 10.66 6.27
CA CYS A 143 -21.01 9.47 6.50
C CYS A 143 -20.58 9.30 7.97
N CYS A 144 -20.96 10.21 8.88
CA CYS A 144 -20.56 10.10 10.28
C CYS A 144 -21.37 9.03 11.02
N SER A 145 -20.71 8.22 11.83
CA SER A 145 -21.38 7.42 12.86
C SER A 145 -21.70 8.27 14.08
N SER A 146 -22.84 8.05 14.72
CA SER A 146 -23.22 8.74 15.95
C SER A 146 -23.16 7.79 17.15
N ARG A 147 -22.67 8.31 18.29
CA ARG A 147 -22.64 7.59 19.57
C ARG A 147 -23.25 8.46 20.65
N THR A 148 -24.33 7.97 21.25
CA THR A 148 -24.98 8.61 22.41
C THR A 148 -24.39 8.05 23.70
N HIS A 149 -23.90 8.91 24.58
CA HIS A 149 -23.35 8.50 25.86
C HIS A 149 -24.46 8.39 26.91
N LYS A 150 -24.55 7.27 27.63
CA LYS A 150 -25.62 7.00 28.61
C LYS A 150 -25.63 7.97 29.82
N MET A 151 -24.55 8.72 30.06
CA MET A 151 -24.35 9.55 31.25
C MET A 151 -24.22 11.05 30.95
N ALA A 152 -24.19 11.44 29.68
CA ALA A 152 -24.15 12.83 29.26
C ALA A 152 -25.07 12.98 28.05
N THR A 153 -25.93 14.01 28.04
CA THR A 153 -26.82 14.35 26.92
C THR A 153 -26.07 14.74 25.63
N SER A 154 -24.79 14.40 25.51
CA SER A 154 -23.91 14.72 24.39
C SER A 154 -23.87 13.59 23.37
N LEU A 155 -24.16 13.97 22.13
CA LEU A 155 -24.01 13.15 20.94
C LEU A 155 -22.61 13.37 20.37
N THR A 156 -21.89 12.28 20.10
CA THR A 156 -20.59 12.35 19.42
C THR A 156 -20.73 11.81 18.01
N PHE A 157 -20.25 12.56 17.03
CA PHE A 157 -20.09 12.14 15.64
C PHE A 157 -18.64 11.70 15.40
N ILE A 158 -18.50 10.54 14.78
CA ILE A 158 -17.23 9.92 14.39
C ILE A 158 -17.23 9.85 12.87
N ARG A 159 -16.29 10.56 12.23
CA ARG A 159 -16.22 10.61 10.77
C ARG A 159 -15.73 9.26 10.23
N ARG A 160 -16.52 8.63 9.36
CA ARG A 160 -16.04 7.55 8.50
C ARG A 160 -15.52 8.15 7.19
N SER A 161 -14.62 7.45 6.51
CA SER A 161 -14.24 7.80 5.15
C SER A 161 -15.50 7.83 4.27
N CYS A 162 -15.88 9.03 3.80
CA CYS A 162 -16.72 9.17 2.63
C CYS A 162 -15.80 8.87 1.43
N LEU A 163 -15.85 7.65 0.92
CA LEU A 163 -15.26 7.33 -0.39
C LEU A 163 -16.19 7.84 -1.49
#